data_AF-A0AA52AM19-F1
#
_entry.id   AF-A0AA52AM19-F1
#
_cell.length_a   1.000
_cell.length_b   1.000
_cell.length_c   1.000
_cell.angle_alpha   90.00
_cell.angle_beta   90.00
_cell.angle_gamma   90.00
#
_symmetry.space_group_name_H-M   'P 1'
#
loop_
_entity.id
_entity.type
_entity.pdbx_description
1 polymer ?
#
loop_
_entity_poly.entity_id
_entity_poly.type
_entity_poly.pdbx_seq_one_letter_code
_entity_poly.pdbx_strand_id
1 'polypeptide(L)'
;MSTSETSRFVRLRVELVVEIDDTDAVTKAALGRIADDPDMPEGERTYTESAVTEDTAEALAYLIDPNDLVSEVPGVELAQASWSSELIDYDPDSPEWDLGADDEADDDGDDEEVGLR
;
A
#
# COMPACT_ATOMS: atom_id res chain seq x y z
N MET A 1 -16.35 -13.76 -19.56
CA MET A 1 -15.11 -14.12 -18.85
C MET A 1 -15.27 -15.53 -18.35
N SER A 2 -14.40 -16.42 -18.78
CA SER A 2 -14.41 -17.83 -18.34
C SER A 2 -13.65 -17.94 -17.02
N THR A 3 -14.05 -18.86 -16.15
CA THR A 3 -13.49 -19.07 -14.79
C THR A 3 -11.98 -19.27 -14.77
N SER A 4 -11.39 -19.81 -15.84
CA SER A 4 -9.94 -19.96 -16.00
C SER A 4 -9.19 -18.64 -16.12
N GLU A 5 -9.84 -17.54 -16.52
CA GLU A 5 -9.22 -16.22 -16.60
C GLU A 5 -9.02 -15.59 -15.22
N THR A 6 -9.90 -15.91 -14.25
CA THR A 6 -9.85 -15.42 -12.86
C THR A 6 -8.72 -16.06 -12.05
N SER A 7 -8.30 -17.28 -12.39
CA SER A 7 -7.29 -18.06 -11.64
C SER A 7 -5.88 -17.44 -11.61
N ARG A 8 -5.60 -16.41 -12.41
CA ARG A 8 -4.27 -15.79 -12.51
C ARG A 8 -4.07 -14.56 -11.62
N PHE A 9 -5.17 -14.01 -11.07
CA PHE A 9 -5.13 -12.80 -10.27
C PHE A 9 -5.01 -13.18 -8.79
N VAL A 10 -3.98 -12.67 -8.14
CA VAL A 10 -3.75 -12.85 -6.71
C VAL A 10 -3.87 -11.48 -6.06
N ARG A 11 -4.71 -11.36 -5.02
CA ARG A 11 -4.77 -10.15 -4.19
C ARG A 11 -3.75 -10.29 -3.07
N LEU A 12 -2.75 -9.42 -3.08
CA LEU A 12 -1.80 -9.28 -1.98
C LEU A 12 -2.30 -8.18 -1.02
N ARG A 13 -2.31 -8.45 0.29
CA ARG A 13 -2.49 -7.42 1.33
C ARG A 13 -1.12 -7.16 1.95
N VAL A 14 -0.72 -5.90 2.01
CA VAL A 14 0.59 -5.47 2.52
C VAL A 14 0.35 -4.38 3.55
N GLU A 15 1.05 -4.47 4.67
CA GLU A 15 1.20 -3.41 5.66
C GLU A 15 2.69 -3.09 5.79
N LEU A 16 3.03 -1.82 5.81
CA LEU A 16 4.42 -1.34 5.81
C LEU A 16 4.58 -0.31 6.92
N VAL A 17 5.52 -0.56 7.83
CA VAL A 17 5.99 0.42 8.81
C VAL A 17 7.44 0.74 8.46
N VAL A 18 7.74 2.03 8.28
CA VAL A 18 9.08 2.49 7.93
C VAL A 18 9.58 3.53 8.94
N GLU A 19 10.87 3.45 9.26
CA GLU A 19 11.56 4.48 10.02
C GLU A 19 12.12 5.54 9.06
N ILE A 20 11.89 6.82 9.37
CA ILE A 20 12.41 7.94 8.59
C ILE A 20 13.50 8.63 9.43
N ASP A 21 14.76 8.42 9.04
CA ASP A 21 15.92 9.01 9.72
C ASP A 21 16.13 10.50 9.38
N ASP A 22 15.70 10.92 8.19
CA ASP A 22 15.80 12.32 7.72
C ASP A 22 14.52 12.73 6.97
N THR A 23 13.60 13.38 7.68
CA THR A 23 12.33 13.86 7.13
C THR A 23 12.53 14.97 6.09
N ASP A 24 13.53 15.83 6.31
CA ASP A 24 13.90 16.93 5.42
C ASP A 24 14.38 16.41 4.05
N ALA A 25 15.14 15.32 4.03
CA ALA A 25 15.58 14.66 2.81
C ALA A 25 14.40 14.06 2.03
N VAL A 26 13.45 13.43 2.73
CA VAL A 26 12.24 12.87 2.12
C VAL A 26 11.40 13.95 1.45
N THR A 27 11.08 15.04 2.16
CA THR A 27 10.32 16.16 1.57
C THR A 27 11.04 16.77 0.37
N LYS A 28 12.37 16.98 0.44
CA LYS A 28 13.14 17.51 -0.70
C LYS A 28 13.13 16.59 -1.92
N ALA A 29 13.20 15.28 -1.70
CA ALA A 29 13.13 14.31 -2.78
C ALA A 29 11.74 14.34 -3.45
N ALA A 30 10.67 14.41 -2.66
CA ALA A 30 9.31 14.52 -3.18
C ALA A 30 9.13 15.80 -4.02
N LEU A 31 9.53 16.96 -3.48
CA LEU A 31 9.50 18.23 -4.21
C LEU A 31 10.33 18.21 -5.49
N GLY A 32 11.51 17.57 -5.47
CA GLY A 32 12.32 17.39 -6.68
C GLY A 32 11.57 16.60 -7.76
N ARG A 33 10.94 15.48 -7.38
CA ARG A 33 10.19 14.65 -8.32
C ARG A 33 8.94 15.34 -8.86
N ILE A 34 8.24 16.14 -8.05
CA ILE A 34 7.11 16.98 -8.48
C ILE A 34 7.56 18.05 -9.50
N ALA A 35 8.70 18.70 -9.24
CA ALA A 35 9.24 19.73 -10.12
C ALA A 35 9.70 19.16 -11.48
N ASP A 36 10.21 17.91 -11.47
CA ASP A 36 10.68 17.21 -12.66
C ASP A 36 9.55 16.51 -13.45
N ASP A 37 8.30 16.52 -12.97
CA ASP A 37 7.14 15.96 -13.66
C ASP A 37 6.56 16.95 -14.69
N PRO A 38 6.78 16.74 -16.00
CA PRO A 38 6.30 17.65 -17.05
C PRO A 38 4.81 17.49 -17.34
N ASP A 39 4.21 16.36 -16.95
CA ASP A 39 2.83 16.01 -17.26
C ASP A 39 1.86 16.52 -16.18
N MET A 40 2.39 16.92 -15.01
CA MET A 40 1.61 17.48 -13.91
C MET A 40 1.12 18.92 -14.21
N PRO A 41 -0.21 19.17 -14.20
CA PRO A 41 -0.78 20.51 -14.33
C PRO A 41 -0.39 21.44 -13.16
N GLU A 42 -0.24 22.74 -13.41
CA GLU A 42 0.23 23.70 -12.37
C GLU A 42 -0.66 23.76 -11.11
N GLY A 43 -1.97 23.65 -11.28
CA GLY A 43 -2.91 23.66 -10.16
C GLY A 43 -2.80 22.40 -9.29
N GLU A 44 -2.54 21.25 -9.92
CA GLU A 44 -2.26 20.01 -9.22
C GLU A 44 -0.89 20.07 -8.54
N ARG A 45 0.14 20.57 -9.24
CA ARG A 45 1.49 20.76 -8.70
C ARG A 45 1.48 21.55 -7.41
N THR A 46 0.82 22.71 -7.39
CA THR A 46 0.74 23.56 -6.18
C THR A 46 0.13 22.82 -4.99
N TYR A 47 -0.92 22.03 -5.24
CA TYR A 47 -1.59 21.26 -4.19
C TYR A 47 -0.68 20.14 -3.66
N THR A 48 -0.06 19.38 -4.57
CA THR A 48 0.84 18.28 -4.23
C THR A 48 2.08 18.79 -3.48
N GLU A 49 2.68 19.90 -3.92
CA GLU A 49 3.80 20.55 -3.23
C GLU A 49 3.43 20.96 -1.80
N SER A 50 2.22 21.48 -1.58
CA SER A 50 1.72 21.82 -0.24
C SER A 50 1.62 20.56 0.61
N ALA A 51 0.96 19.52 0.11
CA ALA A 51 0.74 18.26 0.84
C ALA A 51 2.05 17.62 1.31
N VAL A 52 3.04 17.45 0.42
CA VAL A 52 4.33 16.83 0.77
C VAL A 52 5.21 17.72 1.66
N THR A 53 4.94 19.02 1.70
CA THR A 53 5.63 19.96 2.60
C THR A 53 5.01 19.95 4.00
N GLU A 54 3.70 19.77 4.09
CA GLU A 54 2.95 19.78 5.34
C GLU A 54 2.98 18.42 6.07
N ASP A 55 3.11 17.31 5.33
CA ASP A 55 3.08 15.96 5.86
C ASP A 55 4.18 15.07 5.25
N THR A 56 5.04 14.51 6.11
CA THR A 56 6.10 13.58 5.68
C THR A 56 5.55 12.24 5.21
N ALA A 57 4.39 11.81 5.72
CA ALA A 57 3.72 10.60 5.24
C ALA A 57 3.26 10.78 3.79
N GLU A 58 2.70 11.95 3.45
CA GLU A 58 2.34 12.29 2.07
C GLU A 58 3.56 12.40 1.16
N ALA A 59 4.66 12.98 1.65
CA ALA A 59 5.92 13.02 0.92
C ALA A 59 6.45 11.62 0.60
N LEU A 60 6.38 10.70 1.57
CA LEU A 60 6.77 9.31 1.36
C LEU A 60 5.84 8.61 0.36
N ALA A 61 4.52 8.75 0.51
CA ALA A 61 3.55 8.13 -0.41
C ALA A 61 3.71 8.62 -1.85
N TYR A 62 4.10 9.88 -2.04
CA TYR A 62 4.40 10.42 -3.36
C TYR A 62 5.67 9.80 -3.99
N LEU A 63 6.63 9.39 -3.17
CA LEU A 63 7.91 8.84 -3.63
C LEU A 63 7.86 7.35 -3.96
N ILE A 64 7.01 6.57 -3.29
CA ILE A 64 6.95 5.12 -3.53
C ILE A 64 6.02 4.84 -4.71
N ASP A 65 6.53 4.15 -5.73
CA ASP A 65 5.71 3.57 -6.79
C ASP A 65 5.35 2.11 -6.40
N PRO A 66 4.05 1.77 -6.22
CA PRO A 66 3.64 0.39 -5.94
C PRO A 66 4.10 -0.63 -7.00
N ASN A 67 4.32 -0.20 -8.25
CA ASN A 67 4.84 -1.07 -9.30
C ASN A 67 6.27 -1.53 -8.97
N ASP A 68 7.10 -0.65 -8.39
CA ASP A 68 8.48 -0.98 -8.02
C ASP A 68 8.56 -2.06 -6.93
N LEU A 69 7.48 -2.28 -6.16
CA LEU A 69 7.43 -3.32 -5.13
C LEU A 69 7.32 -4.74 -5.71
N VAL A 70 6.77 -4.88 -6.92
CA VAL A 70 6.53 -6.20 -7.55
C VAL A 70 7.26 -6.36 -8.90
N SER A 71 7.88 -5.31 -9.41
CA SER A 71 8.49 -5.26 -10.75
C SER A 71 9.59 -6.29 -10.98
N GLU A 72 10.30 -6.70 -9.92
CA GLU A 72 11.39 -7.68 -10.00
C GLU A 72 10.90 -9.14 -9.96
N VAL A 73 9.60 -9.39 -9.77
CA VAL A 73 9.03 -10.75 -9.72
C VAL A 73 8.70 -11.24 -11.13
N PRO A 74 9.36 -12.30 -11.64
CA PRO A 74 9.15 -12.76 -13.01
C PRO A 74 7.70 -13.18 -13.29
N GLY A 75 7.11 -12.60 -14.33
CA GLY A 75 5.75 -12.92 -14.76
C GLY A 75 4.65 -12.24 -13.94
N VAL A 76 5.01 -11.27 -13.08
CA VAL A 76 4.05 -10.43 -12.34
C VAL A 76 3.96 -9.07 -13.01
N GLU A 77 2.72 -8.64 -13.27
CA GLU A 77 2.41 -7.27 -13.67
C GLU A 77 1.37 -6.72 -12.69
N LEU A 78 1.60 -5.50 -12.19
CA LEU A 78 0.68 -4.87 -11.24
C LEU A 78 -0.62 -4.46 -11.95
N ALA A 79 -1.74 -5.08 -11.59
CA ALA A 79 -3.04 -4.74 -12.16
C ALA A 79 -3.70 -3.54 -11.45
N GLN A 80 -3.56 -3.46 -10.13
CA GLN A 80 -4.13 -2.42 -9.29
C GLN A 80 -3.31 -2.32 -7.99
N ALA A 81 -3.08 -1.10 -7.51
CA ALA A 81 -2.65 -0.83 -6.15
C ALA A 81 -3.51 0.29 -5.55
N SER A 82 -3.72 0.23 -4.24
CA SER A 82 -4.31 1.30 -3.46
C SER A 82 -3.71 1.23 -2.06
N TRP A 83 -3.29 2.38 -1.54
CA TRP A 83 -2.82 2.53 -0.17
C TRP A 83 -3.18 3.92 0.34
N SER A 84 -2.98 4.11 1.64
CA SER A 84 -2.95 5.40 2.32
C SER A 84 -1.69 5.45 3.18
N SER A 85 -1.20 6.65 3.43
CA SER A 85 -0.08 6.92 4.32
C SER A 85 -0.54 7.70 5.54
N GLU A 86 0.07 7.43 6.69
CA GLU A 86 -0.13 8.18 7.91
C GLU A 86 1.13 8.13 8.77
N LEU A 87 1.29 9.12 9.66
CA LEU A 87 2.30 9.06 10.71
C LEU A 87 1.74 8.30 11.90
N ILE A 88 2.51 7.32 12.38
CA ILE A 88 2.19 6.54 13.57
C ILE A 88 3.35 6.59 14.56
N ASP A 89 3.04 6.51 15.86
CA ASP A 89 4.05 6.31 16.89
C ASP A 89 4.59 4.87 16.80
N TYR A 90 5.91 4.70 16.92
CA TYR A 90 6.51 3.37 16.85
C TYR A 90 6.23 2.55 18.12
N ASP A 91 5.42 1.49 18.00
CA ASP A 91 5.11 0.55 19.09
C ASP A 91 5.15 -0.92 18.60
N PRO A 92 6.31 -1.59 18.71
CA PRO A 92 6.48 -2.95 18.21
C PRO A 92 5.75 -4.00 19.05
N ASP A 93 5.25 -3.65 20.23
CA ASP A 93 4.43 -4.51 21.08
C ASP A 93 2.92 -4.26 20.87
N SER A 94 2.54 -3.31 19.99
CA SER A 94 1.14 -3.02 19.69
C SER A 94 0.49 -4.17 18.94
N PRO A 95 -0.69 -4.65 19.36
CA PRO A 95 -1.44 -5.69 18.66
C PRO A 95 -1.94 -5.23 17.28
N GLU A 96 -2.01 -3.92 17.02
CA GLU A 96 -2.38 -3.37 15.71
C GLU A 96 -1.31 -3.62 14.65
N TRP A 97 -0.08 -3.94 15.07
CA TRP A 97 1.07 -4.19 14.20
C TRP A 97 1.37 -5.69 14.04
N ASP A 98 0.56 -6.56 14.66
CA ASP A 98 0.69 -8.01 14.52
C ASP A 98 0.14 -8.46 13.15
N LEU A 99 1.03 -8.46 12.16
CA LEU A 99 0.80 -8.82 10.76
C LEU A 99 0.22 -10.23 10.53
N GLY A 100 -0.02 -11.02 11.58
CA GLY A 100 -0.51 -12.41 11.50
C GLY A 100 -1.73 -12.74 12.36
N ALA A 101 -2.31 -11.80 13.12
CA ALA A 101 -3.42 -12.10 14.05
C ALA A 101 -4.83 -12.02 13.42
N ASP A 102 -4.95 -11.47 12.20
CA ASP A 102 -6.25 -11.18 11.55
C ASP A 102 -6.71 -12.31 10.58
N ASP A 103 -6.00 -13.45 10.55
CA ASP A 103 -6.29 -14.60 9.68
C ASP A 103 -7.01 -15.74 10.44
N GLU A 104 -7.67 -15.43 11.57
CA GLU A 104 -8.78 -16.25 12.06
C GLU A 104 -10.00 -15.93 11.18
N ALA A 105 -10.00 -16.49 9.97
CA ALA A 105 -11.23 -16.71 9.24
C ALA A 105 -12.18 -17.47 10.19
N ASP A 106 -13.27 -16.83 10.58
CA ASP A 106 -14.45 -17.49 11.14
C ASP A 106 -14.91 -18.56 10.15
N ASP A 107 -14.30 -19.75 10.24
CA ASP A 107 -14.82 -20.99 9.69
C ASP A 107 -15.97 -21.42 10.61
N ASP A 108 -17.10 -20.72 10.52
CA ASP A 108 -18.41 -21.23 10.94
C ASP A 108 -18.85 -22.32 9.92
N GLY A 109 -18.00 -23.33 9.79
CA GLY A 109 -18.14 -24.51 8.94
C GLY A 109 -18.53 -25.75 9.74
N ASP A 110 -19.52 -25.66 10.63
CA ASP A 110 -20.07 -26.84 11.32
C ASP A 110 -21.26 -27.44 10.54
N ASP A 111 -20.91 -28.47 9.77
CA ASP A 111 -21.56 -29.79 9.62
C ASP A 111 -22.92 -29.97 8.91
N GLU A 112 -22.82 -30.52 7.70
CA GLU A 112 -23.81 -31.44 7.12
C GLU A 112 -23.82 -32.78 7.90
N GLU A 113 -24.89 -33.08 8.65
CA GLU A 113 -25.25 -34.47 9.00
C GLU A 113 -26.57 -34.87 8.32
N VAL A 114 -26.38 -35.67 7.28
CA VAL A 114 -27.35 -36.41 6.49
C VAL A 114 -28.08 -37.48 7.31
N GLY A 115 -29.23 -37.15 7.89
CA GLY A 115 -30.13 -38.12 8.50
C GLY A 115 -31.16 -38.71 7.53
N LEU A 116 -30.75 -39.62 6.64
CA LEU A 116 -31.70 -40.58 6.04
C LEU A 116 -32.11 -41.63 7.09
N ARG A 117 -33.37 -41.60 7.56
CA ARG A 117 -34.23 -42.77 7.77
C ARG A 117 -35.65 -42.42 8.19
#